data_AF-A0A4R6BWC0-F1
#
_entry.id   AF-A0A4R6BWC0-F1
#
_cell.length_a   1.000
_cell.length_b   1.000
_cell.length_c   1.000
_cell.angle_alpha   90.00
_cell.angle_beta   90.00
_cell.angle_gamma   90.00
#
_symmetry.space_group_name_H-M   'P 1'
#
loop_
_entity.id
_entity.type
_entity.pdbx_description
1 polymer ?
#
loop_
_entity_poly.entity_id
_entity_poly.type
_entity_poly.pdbx_seq_one_letter_code
_entity_poly.pdbx_strand_id
1 'polypeptide(L)'
;MNWIICYKLIDGKYVLSRSGSDLVVSDIFDKTLPVREEVARQAYKLEYDGENLRLKDGEKLLSLEELNAEQQQLDTEKGLVVEEVSVPQLVEVVL
;
A
#
# COMPACT_ATOMS: atom_id res chain seq x y z
N MET A 1 6.38 2.94 11.66
CA MET A 1 5.59 1.88 11.02
C MET A 1 6.54 0.98 10.26
N ASN A 2 6.43 -0.33 10.46
CA ASN A 2 7.27 -1.31 9.75
C ASN A 2 6.52 -1.79 8.50
N TRP A 3 7.15 -1.63 7.34
CA TRP A 3 6.62 -2.12 6.07
C TRP A 3 7.34 -3.38 5.67
N ILE A 4 6.58 -4.42 5.33
CA ILE A 4 7.15 -5.72 4.99
C ILE A 4 6.54 -6.28 3.71
N ILE A 5 7.33 -7.11 3.04
CA ILE A 5 6.86 -7.99 1.95
C ILE A 5 7.05 -9.43 2.40
N CYS A 6 6.01 -10.23 2.28
CA CYS A 6 5.96 -11.63 2.65
C CYS A 6 5.88 -12.50 1.38
N TYR A 7 6.79 -13.45 1.25
CA TYR A 7 6.85 -14.41 0.15
C TYR A 7 6.60 -15.83 0.66
N LYS A 8 6.03 -16.65 -0.23
CA LYS A 8 5.95 -18.10 -0.09
C LYS A 8 6.79 -18.76 -1.17
N LEU A 9 7.46 -19.85 -0.83
CA LEU A 9 8.22 -20.66 -1.77
C LEU A 9 7.28 -21.69 -2.41
N ILE A 10 6.97 -21.50 -3.69
CA ILE A 10 6.07 -22.38 -4.45
C ILE A 10 6.82 -22.84 -5.70
N ASP A 11 6.95 -24.15 -5.89
CA ASP A 11 7.66 -24.76 -7.02
C ASP A 11 9.09 -24.21 -7.22
N GLY A 12 9.79 -23.97 -6.11
CA GLY A 12 11.15 -23.44 -6.12
C GLY A 12 11.27 -21.94 -6.45
N LYS A 13 10.16 -21.21 -6.50
CA LYS A 13 10.13 -19.76 -6.75
C LYS A 13 9.48 -19.02 -5.58
N TYR A 14 10.05 -17.87 -5.22
CA TYR A 14 9.41 -16.99 -4.24
C TYR A 14 8.27 -16.22 -4.89
N VAL A 15 7.05 -16.50 -4.44
CA VAL A 15 5.82 -15.85 -4.90
C VAL A 15 5.37 -14.84 -3.85
N LEU A 16 5.10 -13.61 -4.29
CA LEU A 16 4.54 -12.56 -3.44
C LEU A 16 3.23 -13.04 -2.83
N SER A 17 3.16 -13.11 -1.50
CA SER A 17 1.96 -13.51 -0.78
C SER A 17 1.23 -12.33 -0.16
N ARG A 18 1.93 -11.38 0.45
CA ARG A 18 1.34 -10.17 1.05
C ARG A 18 2.38 -9.06 1.16
N SER A 19 1.95 -7.80 1.14
CA SER A 19 2.77 -6.65 1.49
C SER A 19 1.93 -5.60 2.21
N GLY A 20 2.55 -4.80 3.09
CA GLY A 20 1.84 -3.78 3.84
C GLY A 20 2.55 -3.33 5.11
N SER A 21 1.96 -2.35 5.79
CA SER A 21 2.38 -1.89 7.10
C SER A 21 1.82 -2.78 8.20
N ASP A 22 2.64 -3.02 9.23
CA ASP A 22 2.22 -3.66 10.49
C ASP A 22 1.40 -4.95 10.28
N LEU A 23 1.80 -5.72 9.25
CA LEU A 23 1.13 -6.97 8.90
C LEU A 23 1.20 -7.95 10.07
N VAL A 24 0.03 -8.34 10.57
CA VAL A 24 -0.08 -9.45 11.51
C VAL A 24 0.18 -10.75 10.74
N VAL A 25 1.29 -11.39 11.07
CA VAL A 25 1.72 -12.66 10.47
C VAL A 25 0.94 -13.80 11.14
N SER A 26 -0.29 -14.02 10.69
CA SER A 26 -1.11 -15.19 11.06
C SER A 26 -0.72 -16.43 10.26
N ASP A 27 -0.16 -16.23 9.07
CA ASP A 27 0.24 -17.26 8.14
C ASP A 27 1.75 -17.52 8.24
N ILE A 28 2.16 -18.76 7.95
CA ILE A 28 3.58 -19.10 7.81
C ILE A 28 4.07 -18.60 6.45
N PHE A 29 5.14 -17.79 6.47
CA PHE A 29 5.82 -17.30 5.28
C PHE A 29 7.25 -17.84 5.23
N ASP A 30 7.72 -18.21 4.04
CA ASP A 30 9.09 -18.68 3.84
C ASP A 30 10.10 -17.53 3.92
N LYS A 31 9.69 -16.31 3.51
CA LYS A 31 10.53 -15.13 3.60
C LYS A 31 9.72 -13.87 3.93
N THR A 32 10.26 -13.05 4.81
CA THR A 32 9.79 -11.69 5.07
C THR A 32 10.94 -10.71 4.85
N LEU A 33 10.68 -9.65 4.08
CA LEU A 33 11.65 -8.60 3.78
C LEU A 33 11.14 -7.27 4.36
N PRO A 34 11.84 -6.66 5.33
CA PRO A 34 11.56 -5.28 5.71
C PRO A 34 11.99 -4.35 4.58
N VAL A 35 11.09 -3.45 4.18
CA VAL A 35 11.31 -2.52 3.07
C VAL A 35 10.78 -1.14 3.41
N ARG A 36 10.99 -0.18 2.52
CA ARG A 36 10.35 1.15 2.60
C ARG A 36 8.89 1.06 2.13
N GLU A 37 8.08 2.02 2.56
CA GLU A 37 6.67 2.12 2.18
C GLU A 37 6.47 2.10 0.65
N GLU A 38 7.25 2.92 -0.06
CA GLU A 38 7.20 3.05 -1.53
C GLU A 38 7.35 1.70 -2.23
N VAL A 39 8.17 0.81 -1.66
CA VAL A 39 8.46 -0.53 -2.18
C VAL A 39 7.34 -1.50 -1.80
N ALA A 40 6.88 -1.49 -0.54
CA ALA A 40 5.83 -2.39 -0.07
C ALA A 40 4.49 -2.15 -0.78
N ARG A 41 4.13 -0.89 -1.03
CA ARG A 41 2.90 -0.50 -1.76
C ARG A 41 2.94 -0.91 -3.24
N GLN A 42 4.13 -1.15 -3.78
CA GLN A 42 4.36 -1.52 -5.18
C GLN A 42 4.96 -2.92 -5.32
N ALA A 43 4.78 -3.79 -4.31
CA ALA A 43 5.43 -5.11 -4.28
C ALA A 43 5.10 -5.99 -5.50
N TYR A 44 3.95 -5.79 -6.14
CA TYR A 44 3.55 -6.50 -7.36
C TYR A 44 4.48 -6.23 -8.57
N LYS A 45 5.20 -5.10 -8.58
CA LYS A 45 6.21 -4.73 -9.59
C LYS A 45 7.57 -5.37 -9.35
N LEU A 46 7.72 -6.11 -8.26
CA LEU A 46 8.99 -6.66 -7.82
C LEU A 46 9.02 -8.18 -7.98
N GLU A 47 10.23 -8.71 -8.10
CA GLU A 47 10.54 -10.14 -8.05
C GLU A 47 11.68 -10.37 -7.06
N TYR A 48 11.56 -11.42 -6.25
CA TYR A 48 12.60 -11.82 -5.30
C TYR A 48 13.24 -13.12 -5.78
N ASP A 49 14.54 -13.08 -6.05
CA ASP A 49 15.30 -14.23 -6.58
C ASP A 49 15.83 -15.18 -5.47
N GLY A 50 15.52 -14.88 -4.20
CA GLY A 50 16.05 -15.58 -3.03
C GLY A 50 17.20 -14.86 -2.33
N GLU A 51 17.80 -13.87 -2.98
CA GLU A 51 18.87 -13.04 -2.41
C GLU A 51 18.55 -11.55 -2.56
N ASN A 52 18.12 -11.13 -3.74
CA ASN A 52 17.90 -9.75 -4.13
C ASN A 52 16.45 -9.50 -4.56
N LEU A 53 15.96 -8.32 -4.19
CA LEU A 53 14.68 -7.80 -4.66
C LEU A 53 14.93 -6.95 -5.89
N ARG A 54 14.33 -7.33 -7.03
CA ARG A 54 14.53 -6.66 -8.31
C ARG A 54 13.22 -6.14 -8.85
N LEU A 55 13.32 -5.06 -9.62
CA LEU A 55 12.20 -4.55 -10.39
C LEU A 55 11.99 -5.44 -11.61
N LYS A 56 10.72 -5.71 -11.96
CA LYS A 56 10.40 -6.37 -13.23
C LYS A 56 10.77 -5.46 -14.40
N ASP A 57 11.10 -6.08 -15.53
CA ASP A 57 11.51 -5.35 -16.73
C ASP A 57 10.41 -4.39 -17.19
N GLY A 58 10.79 -3.15 -17.53
CA GLY A 58 9.87 -2.10 -17.97
C GLY A 58 9.07 -1.39 -16.87
N GLU A 59 9.12 -1.85 -15.62
CA GLU A 59 8.45 -1.18 -14.51
C GLU A 59 9.23 0.05 -14.02
N LYS A 60 8.56 0.90 -13.23
CA LYS A 60 9.18 1.97 -12.45
C LYS A 60 8.48 2.08 -11.09
N LEU A 61 9.26 2.31 -10.03
CA LEU A 61 8.72 2.70 -8.73
C LEU A 61 8.32 4.16 -8.74
N LEU A 62 7.06 4.40 -8.38
CA LEU A 62 6.55 5.71 -8.06
C LEU A 62 7.07 6.16 -6.70
N SER A 63 7.23 7.47 -6.56
CA SER A 63 7.50 8.11 -5.27
C SER A 63 6.29 8.03 -4.34
N LEU A 64 6.50 8.31 -3.05
CA LEU A 64 5.41 8.38 -2.08
C LEU A 64 4.37 9.46 -2.43
N GLU A 65 4.81 10.59 -2.96
CA GLU A 65 3.91 11.68 -3.37
C GLU A 65 2.99 11.24 -4.50
N GLU A 66 3.54 10.58 -5.52
CA GLU A 66 2.76 10.01 -6.63
C GLU A 66 1.77 8.94 -6.14
N LEU A 67 2.22 8.03 -5.28
CA LEU A 67 1.38 6.98 -4.70
C LEU A 67 0.24 7.55 -3.85
N ASN A 68 0.49 8.63 -3.12
CA ASN A 68 -0.53 9.31 -2.31
C ASN A 68 -1.54 10.04 -3.19
N ALA A 69 -1.08 10.69 -4.27
CA ALA A 69 -1.96 11.34 -5.23
C ALA A 69 -2.88 10.33 -5.94
N GLU A 70 -2.35 9.18 -6.37
CA GLU A 70 -3.18 8.10 -6.95
C GLU A 70 -4.21 7.57 -5.95
N GLN A 71 -3.81 7.35 -4.69
CA GLN A 71 -4.74 6.89 -3.66
C GLN A 71 -5.85 7.91 -3.40
N GLN A 72 -5.51 9.19 -3.31
CA GLN A 72 -6.49 10.26 -3.08
C GLN A 72 -7.49 10.38 -4.24
N GLN A 73 -7.03 10.22 -5.48
CA GLN A 73 -7.92 10.19 -6.65
C GLN A 73 -8.88 9.01 -6.56
N LEU A 74 -8.37 7.81 -6.29
CA LEU A 74 -9.20 6.61 -6.12
C LEU A 74 -10.21 6.74 -4.98
N ASP A 75 -9.83 7.35 -3.86
CA ASP A 75 -10.72 7.57 -2.72
C ASP A 75 -11.82 8.57 -3.06
N THR A 76 -11.49 9.60 -3.85
CA THR A 76 -12.47 10.59 -4.37
C THR A 76 -13.48 9.91 -5.29
N GLU A 77 -13.00 9.10 -6.24
CA GLU A 77 -13.86 8.34 -7.18
C GLU A 77 -14.78 7.35 -6.46
N LYS A 78 -14.32 6.78 -5.34
CA LYS A 78 -15.10 5.85 -4.51
C LYS A 78 -16.01 6.56 -3.51
N GLY A 79 -16.02 7.89 -3.45
CA GLY A 79 -16.79 8.67 -2.49
C GLY A 79 -16.38 8.42 -1.03
N LEU A 80 -15.14 7.98 -0.81
CA LEU A 80 -14.57 7.77 0.53
C LEU A 80 -14.02 9.07 1.14
N VAL A 81 -13.91 10.12 0.33
CA VAL A 81 -13.63 11.47 0.83
C VAL A 81 -14.93 12.05 1.37
N VAL A 82 -15.06 12.07 2.69
CA VAL A 82 -16.05 12.90 3.38
C VAL A 82 -15.72 14.36 3.10
N GLU A 83 -16.53 15.03 2.27
CA GLU A 83 -16.59 16.49 2.31
C GLU A 83 -16.81 16.90 3.77
N GLU A 84 -16.01 17.85 4.27
CA GLU A 84 -16.25 18.44 5.58
C GLU A 84 -17.71 18.86 5.64
N VAL A 85 -18.49 18.20 6.50
CA VAL A 85 -19.90 18.55 6.70
C VAL A 85 -19.89 19.97 7.24
N SER A 86 -20.20 20.94 6.39
CA SER A 86 -20.34 22.35 6.77
C SER A 86 -21.31 22.41 7.95
N VAL A 87 -20.80 22.78 9.12
CA VAL A 87 -21.60 22.96 10.33
C VAL A 87 -22.74 23.94 10.00
N PRO A 88 -24.01 23.56 10.21
CA PRO A 88 -25.13 24.44 9.89
C PRO A 88 -25.00 25.75 10.69
N GLN A 89 -25.02 26.89 10.00
CA GLN A 89 -25.05 28.19 10.65
C GLN A 89 -26.40 28.35 11.35
N LEU A 90 -26.39 28.44 12.69
CA LEU A 90 -27.57 28.80 13.48
C LEU A 90 -27.91 30.27 13.20
N VAL A 91 -29.12 30.52 12.71
CA VAL A 91 -29.63 31.88 12.51
C VAL A 91 -30.55 32.21 13.69
N GLU A 92 -30.29 33.32 14.38
CA GLU A 92 -31.18 33.80 15.44
C GLU A 92 -32.52 34.24 14.85
N VAL A 93 -33.61 33.62 15.30
CA VAL A 93 -34.97 34.04 14.95
C VAL A 93 -35.42 35.08 15.97
N VAL A 94 -35.58 36.33 15.54
CA VAL A 94 -36.19 37.39 16.35
C VAL A 94 -37.70 37.14 16.40
N LEU A 95 -38.22 36.92 17.61
CA LEU A 95 -39.66 36.75 17.89
C LEU A 95 -40.37 38.10 18.02
#